data_AF-Q8ZZW2-F1
#
_entry.id   AF-Q8ZZW2-F1
#
_cell.length_a   1.000
_cell.length_b   1.000
_cell.length_c   1.000
_cell.angle_alpha   90.00
_cell.angle_beta   90.00
_cell.angle_gamma   90.00
#
_symmetry.space_group_name_H-M   'P 1'
#
loop_
_entity.id
_entity.type
_entity.pdbx_description
1 polymer ?
#
loop_
_entity_poly.entity_id
_entity_poly.type
_entity_poly.pdbx_seq_one_letter_code
_entity_poly.pdbx_strand_id
1 'polypeptide(L)'
;MGVQWILLGIALVGLLVLVATVYFFAQTEALERALKYAEAHSTLAGKIGALAHYDVVKTTEPLTCTDGVSNFTCFLSKTGVEEALGALRRIGVEPEIRELADRRVTVFVYSPGGIASRQFNVSRAWELSWENETVRLYQTAIKRSYGELLKIIERAEELYREGAFSIAPTVDGLVVFTAGRQGEAHRILEAVRRIDPEVNVLVVPIAAPPEPAPNSTIAGRLRPLCRGVLQESGGGHTWREPRAVALLCLQGLCHGLRRSQRRH
;
A
#
# COMPACT_ATOMS: atom_id res chain seq x y z
N MET A 1 -25.31 -44.33 -26.68
CA MET A 1 -24.38 -43.78 -25.67
C MET A 1 -23.60 -42.54 -26.15
N GLY A 2 -23.34 -42.30 -27.45
CA GLY A 2 -22.51 -41.16 -27.90
C GLY A 2 -23.10 -39.75 -27.78
N VAL A 3 -24.42 -39.58 -27.96
CA VAL A 3 -25.06 -38.24 -28.01
C VAL A 3 -25.04 -37.52 -26.66
N GLN A 4 -25.13 -38.26 -25.55
CA GLN A 4 -25.10 -37.69 -24.20
C GLN A 4 -23.73 -37.10 -23.84
N TRP A 5 -22.64 -37.73 -24.28
CA TRP A 5 -21.27 -37.21 -24.09
C TRP A 5 -21.00 -35.96 -24.95
N ILE A 6 -21.60 -35.88 -26.14
CA ILE A 6 -21.48 -34.70 -27.01
C ILE A 6 -22.20 -33.50 -26.38
N LEU A 7 -23.42 -33.69 -25.87
CA LEU A 7 -24.17 -32.62 -25.20
C LEU A 7 -23.49 -32.17 -23.90
N LEU A 8 -22.91 -33.10 -23.14
CA LEU A 8 -22.14 -32.78 -21.93
C LEU A 8 -20.86 -32.00 -22.26
N GLY A 9 -20.18 -32.37 -23.35
CA GLY A 9 -19.00 -31.65 -23.85
C GLY A 9 -19.32 -30.22 -24.29
N ILE A 10 -20.41 -30.03 -25.04
CA ILE A 10 -20.86 -28.68 -25.46
C ILE A 10 -21.24 -27.82 -24.25
N ALA A 11 -21.97 -28.38 -23.28
CA ALA A 11 -22.34 -27.67 -22.06
C ALA A 11 -21.11 -27.24 -21.24
N LEU A 12 -20.10 -28.10 -21.12
CA LEU A 12 -18.86 -27.81 -20.39
C LEU A 12 -18.04 -26.70 -21.09
N VAL A 13 -17.90 -26.78 -22.42
CA VAL A 13 -17.22 -25.72 -23.20
C VAL A 13 -17.98 -24.41 -23.09
N GLY A 14 -19.32 -24.43 -23.20
CA GLY A 14 -20.15 -23.24 -23.01
C GLY A 14 -19.97 -22.61 -21.63
N LEU A 15 -19.91 -23.43 -20.57
CA LEU A 15 -19.64 -22.96 -19.21
C LEU A 15 -18.24 -22.36 -19.05
N LEU A 16 -17.21 -23.00 -19.60
CA LEU A 16 -15.84 -22.47 -19.56
C LEU A 16 -15.71 -21.14 -20.30
N VAL A 17 -16.35 -21.00 -21.46
CA VAL A 17 -16.38 -19.74 -22.22
C VAL A 17 -17.10 -18.66 -21.41
N LEU A 18 -18.24 -18.98 -20.79
CA LEU A 18 -18.98 -18.04 -19.95
C LEU A 18 -18.12 -17.56 -18.77
N VAL A 19 -17.48 -18.49 -18.05
CA VAL A 19 -16.61 -18.18 -16.90
C VAL A 19 -15.44 -17.31 -17.34
N ALA A 20 -14.77 -17.66 -18.44
CA ALA A 20 -13.65 -16.87 -18.96
C ALA A 20 -14.10 -15.46 -19.36
N THR A 21 -15.28 -15.33 -19.98
CA THR A 21 -15.86 -14.05 -20.38
C THR A 21 -16.18 -13.17 -19.17
N VAL A 22 -16.89 -13.72 -18.17
CA VAL A 22 -17.21 -13.00 -16.92
C VAL A 22 -15.93 -12.58 -16.19
N TYR A 23 -14.94 -13.47 -16.12
CA TYR A 23 -13.64 -13.17 -15.52
C TYR A 23 -12.92 -12.03 -16.24
N PHE A 24 -12.92 -12.06 -17.57
CA PHE A 24 -12.31 -11.00 -18.39
C PHE A 24 -12.98 -9.64 -18.16
N PHE A 25 -14.32 -9.59 -18.16
CA PHE A 25 -15.06 -8.35 -17.88
C PHE A 25 -14.76 -7.80 -16.47
N ALA A 26 -14.75 -8.66 -15.45
CA ALA A 26 -14.41 -8.25 -14.09
C ALA A 26 -13.00 -7.64 -13.97
N GLN A 27 -12.02 -8.23 -14.67
CA GLN A 27 -10.65 -7.71 -14.72
C GLN A 27 -10.58 -6.35 -15.45
N THR A 28 -11.33 -6.18 -16.54
CA THR A 28 -11.36 -4.91 -17.27
C THR A 28 -11.93 -3.77 -16.44
N GLU A 29 -13.01 -3.99 -15.70
CA GLU A 29 -13.61 -2.96 -14.83
C GLU A 29 -12.71 -2.57 -13.65
N ALA A 30 -12.00 -3.54 -13.07
CA ALA A 30 -11.05 -3.26 -11.99
C ALA A 30 -9.88 -2.40 -12.49
N LEU A 31 -9.37 -2.73 -13.68
CA LEU A 31 -8.29 -1.99 -14.33
C LEU A 31 -8.72 -0.58 -14.73
N GLU A 32 -9.91 -0.40 -15.30
CA GLU A 32 -10.42 0.92 -15.66
C GLU A 32 -10.59 1.83 -14.44
N ARG A 33 -11.14 1.28 -13.34
CA ARG A 33 -11.21 1.99 -12.05
C ARG A 33 -9.83 2.40 -11.54
N ALA A 34 -8.85 1.51 -11.62
CA ALA A 34 -7.48 1.79 -11.21
C ALA A 34 -6.86 2.92 -12.03
N LEU A 35 -7.01 2.88 -13.35
CA LEU A 35 -6.47 3.91 -14.25
C LEU A 35 -7.12 5.26 -14.00
N LYS A 36 -8.46 5.31 -13.88
CA LYS A 36 -9.20 6.55 -13.59
C LYS A 36 -8.82 7.13 -12.23
N TYR A 37 -8.62 6.28 -11.22
CA TYR A 37 -8.17 6.70 -9.90
C TYR A 37 -6.75 7.27 -9.94
N ALA A 38 -5.85 6.63 -10.69
CA ALA A 38 -4.49 7.13 -10.89
C ALA A 38 -4.46 8.46 -11.67
N GLU A 39 -5.24 8.58 -12.74
CA GLU A 39 -5.33 9.80 -13.56
C GLU A 39 -5.66 11.03 -12.71
N ALA A 40 -6.55 10.88 -11.72
CA ALA A 40 -6.96 11.94 -10.81
C ALA A 40 -5.86 12.48 -9.88
N HIS A 41 -4.71 11.81 -9.77
CA HIS A 41 -3.59 12.27 -8.94
C HIS A 41 -2.70 13.25 -9.72
N SER A 42 -2.26 14.33 -9.08
CA SER A 42 -1.44 15.37 -9.70
C SER A 42 0.05 15.04 -9.76
N THR A 43 0.54 14.19 -8.86
CA THR A 43 1.97 13.85 -8.72
C THR A 43 2.30 12.52 -9.38
N LEU A 44 3.53 12.36 -9.88
CA LEU A 44 4.04 11.09 -10.41
C LEU A 44 4.02 10.00 -9.31
N ALA A 45 4.45 10.34 -8.09
CA ALA A 45 4.36 9.43 -6.96
C ALA A 45 2.91 9.03 -6.64
N GLY A 46 1.97 9.99 -6.70
CA GLY A 46 0.55 9.74 -6.49
C GLY A 46 -0.03 8.78 -7.53
N LYS A 47 0.30 8.99 -8.80
CA LYS A 47 -0.12 8.12 -9.91
C LYS A 47 0.41 6.69 -9.76
N ILE A 48 1.71 6.52 -9.47
CA ILE A 48 2.30 5.18 -9.23
C ILE A 48 1.69 4.53 -7.99
N GLY A 49 1.53 5.27 -6.90
CA GLY A 49 0.92 4.77 -5.66
C GLY A 49 -0.54 4.33 -5.85
N ALA A 50 -1.31 5.07 -6.65
CA ALA A 50 -2.68 4.72 -7.02
C ALA A 50 -2.73 3.44 -7.86
N LEU A 51 -1.83 3.27 -8.82
CA LEU A 51 -1.71 2.03 -9.60
C LEU A 51 -1.28 0.84 -8.72
N ALA A 52 -0.40 1.08 -7.75
CA ALA A 52 0.03 0.07 -6.78
C ALA A 52 -1.10 -0.36 -5.84
N HIS A 53 -1.99 0.55 -5.45
CA HIS A 53 -3.15 0.27 -4.61
C HIS A 53 -4.07 -0.80 -5.23
N TYR A 54 -4.29 -0.70 -6.54
CA TYR A 54 -5.09 -1.68 -7.29
C TYR A 54 -4.27 -2.86 -7.82
N ASP A 55 -3.02 -3.00 -7.39
CA ASP A 55 -2.11 -4.09 -7.79
C ASP A 55 -1.84 -4.13 -9.31
N VAL A 56 -1.98 -2.99 -10.01
CA VAL A 56 -1.65 -2.82 -11.44
C VAL A 56 -0.14 -2.69 -11.64
N VAL A 57 0.55 -2.10 -10.67
CA VAL A 57 2.01 -2.04 -10.61
C VAL A 57 2.46 -2.72 -9.33
N LYS A 58 3.41 -3.65 -9.40
CA LYS A 58 3.85 -4.46 -8.25
C LYS A 58 4.88 -3.74 -7.38
N THR A 59 4.51 -2.57 -6.87
CA THR A 59 5.36 -1.77 -5.96
C THR A 59 4.78 -1.68 -4.56
N THR A 60 5.57 -1.15 -3.63
CA THR A 60 5.10 -0.60 -2.35
C THR A 60 4.25 0.66 -2.56
N GLU A 61 3.69 1.20 -1.49
CA GLU A 61 3.27 2.61 -1.45
C GLU A 61 4.49 3.54 -1.63
N PRO A 62 4.29 4.85 -1.90
CA PRO A 62 5.39 5.81 -1.92
C PRO A 62 6.12 5.85 -0.58
N LEU A 63 7.44 5.63 -0.60
CA LEU A 63 8.27 5.58 0.60
C LEU A 63 9.21 6.79 0.65
N THR A 64 9.62 7.18 1.86
CA THR A 64 10.76 8.06 2.05
C THR A 64 12.03 7.23 2.12
N CYS A 65 12.95 7.50 1.19
CA CYS A 65 14.20 6.79 1.03
C CYS A 65 15.37 7.76 1.12
N THR A 66 16.56 7.24 1.42
CA THR A 66 17.77 8.04 1.49
C THR A 66 18.97 7.28 0.92
N ASP A 67 19.85 8.04 0.30
CA ASP A 67 21.19 7.63 -0.13
C ASP A 67 22.27 8.04 0.88
N GLY A 68 21.87 8.59 2.03
CA GLY A 68 22.77 9.15 3.06
C GLY A 68 23.10 10.63 2.87
N VAL A 69 22.74 11.22 1.72
CA VAL A 69 22.95 12.65 1.43
C VAL A 69 21.62 13.40 1.44
N SER A 70 20.59 12.82 0.83
CA SER A 70 19.29 13.45 0.68
C SER A 70 18.16 12.46 0.93
N ASN A 71 16.97 13.00 1.23
CA ASN A 71 15.75 12.23 1.28
C ASN A 71 14.99 12.43 -0.04
N PHE A 72 14.46 11.34 -0.59
CA PHE A 72 13.70 11.34 -1.83
C PHE A 72 12.56 10.34 -1.77
N THR A 73 11.56 10.51 -2.63
CA THR A 73 10.45 9.56 -2.78
C THR A 73 10.91 8.36 -3.59
N CYS A 74 10.68 7.16 -3.07
CA CYS A 74 10.98 5.94 -3.81
C CYS A 74 9.93 4.84 -3.66
N PHE A 75 10.01 3.88 -4.57
CA PHE A 75 9.19 2.67 -4.59
C PHE A 75 10.11 1.45 -4.59
N LEU A 76 9.78 0.46 -3.77
CA LEU A 76 10.34 -0.88 -3.93
C LEU A 76 9.42 -1.66 -4.85
N SER A 77 9.98 -2.16 -5.95
CA SER A 77 9.25 -2.91 -6.97
C SER A 77 9.64 -4.39 -6.94
N LYS A 78 8.64 -5.26 -7.07
CA LYS A 78 8.82 -6.70 -7.29
C LYS A 78 9.22 -6.99 -8.75
N THR A 79 8.78 -6.14 -9.67
CA THR A 79 8.99 -6.27 -11.11
C THR A 79 9.90 -5.15 -11.64
N GLY A 80 10.29 -5.24 -12.92
CA GLY A 80 11.07 -4.19 -13.58
C GLY A 80 10.24 -2.93 -13.85
N VAL A 81 10.91 -1.86 -14.27
CA VAL A 81 10.29 -0.55 -14.52
C VAL A 81 9.22 -0.57 -15.63
N GLU A 82 9.32 -1.51 -16.58
CA GLU A 82 8.42 -1.59 -17.75
C GLU A 82 6.94 -1.70 -17.41
N GLU A 83 6.60 -2.41 -16.32
CA GLU A 83 5.21 -2.54 -15.89
C GLU A 83 4.65 -1.19 -15.42
N ALA A 84 5.45 -0.42 -14.68
CA ALA A 84 5.09 0.92 -14.25
C ALA A 84 4.95 1.88 -15.45
N LEU A 85 5.88 1.83 -16.41
CA LEU A 85 5.85 2.67 -17.61
C LEU A 85 4.65 2.34 -18.51
N GLY A 86 4.35 1.05 -18.70
CA GLY A 86 3.20 0.61 -19.45
C GLY A 86 1.89 1.07 -18.83
N ALA A 87 1.78 1.04 -17.50
CA ALA A 87 0.60 1.52 -16.79
C ALA A 87 0.47 3.06 -16.84
N LEU A 88 1.57 3.80 -16.66
CA LEU A 88 1.60 5.27 -16.74
C LEU A 88 1.24 5.78 -18.14
N ARG A 89 1.74 5.13 -19.21
CA ARG A 89 1.42 5.50 -20.59
C ARG A 89 -0.08 5.45 -20.88
N ARG A 90 -0.80 4.50 -20.25
CA ARG A 90 -2.26 4.34 -20.42
C ARG A 90 -3.07 5.48 -19.80
N ILE A 91 -2.47 6.27 -18.92
CA ILE A 91 -3.05 7.49 -18.36
C ILE A 91 -2.37 8.75 -18.89
N GLY A 92 -1.69 8.65 -20.04
CA GLY A 92 -1.04 9.78 -20.72
C GLY A 92 0.23 10.29 -20.05
N VAL A 93 0.85 9.52 -19.16
CA VAL A 93 2.08 9.91 -18.47
C VAL A 93 3.27 9.17 -19.04
N GLU A 94 4.22 9.93 -19.57
CA GLU A 94 5.47 9.43 -20.16
C GLU A 94 6.67 10.05 -19.42
N PRO A 95 7.16 9.41 -18.34
CA PRO A 95 8.32 9.92 -17.61
C PRO A 95 9.60 9.69 -18.42
N GLU A 96 10.54 10.62 -18.31
CA GLU A 96 11.94 10.39 -18.67
C GLU A 96 12.56 9.37 -17.73
N ILE A 97 13.37 8.46 -18.25
CA ILE A 97 13.90 7.33 -17.49
C ILE A 97 15.42 7.36 -17.53
N ARG A 98 16.03 7.26 -16.36
CA ARG A 98 17.48 7.12 -16.20
C ARG A 98 17.79 5.93 -15.32
N GLU A 99 18.58 5.00 -15.82
CA GLU A 99 19.06 3.87 -15.01
C GLU A 99 20.11 4.37 -14.00
N LEU A 100 20.03 3.85 -12.77
CA LEU A 100 20.95 4.16 -11.68
C LEU A 100 21.81 2.94 -11.36
N ALA A 101 23.04 3.18 -10.91
CA ALA A 101 23.98 2.12 -10.52
C ALA A 101 23.81 1.65 -9.05
N ASP A 102 22.71 2.03 -8.40
CA ASP A 102 22.47 1.80 -6.98
C ASP A 102 22.30 0.30 -6.69
N ARG A 103 23.07 -0.20 -5.71
CA ARG A 103 23.00 -1.61 -5.27
C ARG A 103 22.23 -1.80 -3.97
N ARG A 104 21.99 -0.72 -3.25
CA ARG A 104 21.26 -0.70 -1.98
C ARG A 104 20.47 0.58 -1.87
N VAL A 105 19.34 0.51 -1.19
CA VAL A 105 18.54 1.69 -0.80
C VAL A 105 18.19 1.60 0.67
N THR A 106 18.26 2.74 1.36
CA THR A 106 17.78 2.86 2.74
C THR A 106 16.38 3.44 2.73
N VAL A 107 15.47 2.78 3.40
CA VAL A 107 14.05 3.14 3.49
C VAL A 107 13.70 3.42 4.93
N PHE A 108 12.97 4.50 5.18
CA PHE A 108 12.39 4.77 6.48
C PHE A 108 11.07 4.00 6.64
N VAL A 109 10.98 3.19 7.68
CA VAL A 109 9.84 2.31 7.96
C VAL A 109 9.30 2.56 9.36
N TYR A 110 7.99 2.36 9.53
CA TYR A 110 7.39 2.40 10.85
C TYR A 110 7.79 1.16 11.67
N SER A 111 8.14 1.38 12.93
CA SER A 111 8.38 0.35 13.93
C SER A 111 7.68 0.74 15.24
N PRO A 112 7.47 -0.21 16.18
CA PRO A 112 6.83 0.12 17.46
C PRO A 112 7.59 1.16 18.29
N GLY A 113 8.90 1.35 18.02
CA GLY A 113 9.75 2.38 18.64
C GLY A 113 9.81 3.71 17.89
N GLY A 114 9.01 3.88 16.81
CA GLY A 114 9.04 5.05 15.94
C GLY A 114 9.57 4.73 14.54
N ILE A 115 10.17 5.73 13.89
CA ILE A 115 10.73 5.56 12.55
C ILE A 115 12.07 4.82 12.66
N ALA A 116 12.16 3.67 12.02
CA ALA A 116 13.41 2.92 11.83
C ALA A 116 13.88 3.08 10.38
N SER A 117 15.18 2.88 10.14
CA SER A 117 15.70 2.72 8.79
C SER A 117 15.95 1.25 8.50
N ARG A 118 15.66 0.82 7.27
CA ARG A 118 15.91 -0.54 6.81
C ARG A 118 16.56 -0.49 5.44
N GLN A 119 17.56 -1.34 5.23
CA GLN A 119 18.27 -1.42 3.97
C GLN A 119 17.75 -2.58 3.13
N PHE A 120 17.63 -2.33 1.83
CA PHE A 120 17.21 -3.31 0.83
C PHE A 120 18.29 -3.47 -0.23
N ASN A 121 18.52 -4.71 -0.64
CA ASN A 121 19.35 -5.00 -1.80
C ASN A 121 18.57 -4.73 -3.08
N VAL A 122 19.23 -4.06 -4.01
CA VAL A 122 18.64 -3.60 -5.27
C VAL A 122 19.26 -4.40 -6.41
N SER A 123 18.40 -4.98 -7.24
CA SER A 123 18.81 -5.67 -8.47
C SER A 123 19.03 -4.69 -9.62
N ARG A 124 18.11 -3.73 -9.78
CA ARG A 124 18.16 -2.61 -10.71
C ARG A 124 17.43 -1.40 -10.13
N ALA A 125 17.82 -0.21 -10.57
CA ALA A 125 17.23 1.04 -10.10
C ALA A 125 17.03 2.01 -11.27
N TRP A 126 15.94 2.75 -11.21
CA TRP A 126 15.62 3.78 -12.19
C TRP A 126 15.15 5.04 -11.50
N GLU A 127 15.52 6.17 -12.07
CA GLU A 127 14.96 7.47 -11.78
C GLU A 127 13.96 7.80 -12.89
N LEU A 128 12.74 8.14 -12.48
CA LEU A 128 11.65 8.53 -13.36
C LEU A 128 11.36 10.00 -13.11
N SER A 129 11.46 10.82 -14.15
CA SER A 129 11.20 12.25 -14.08
C SER A 129 10.01 12.60 -14.97
N TRP A 130 9.02 13.27 -14.42
CA TRP A 130 7.86 13.75 -15.15
C TRP A 130 7.44 15.11 -14.62
N GLU A 131 7.29 16.07 -15.53
CA GLU A 131 7.15 17.48 -15.19
C GLU A 131 8.28 17.96 -14.24
N ASN A 132 7.94 18.46 -13.06
CA ASN A 132 8.90 18.95 -12.06
C ASN A 132 9.10 17.95 -10.90
N GLU A 133 8.72 16.69 -11.08
CA GLU A 133 8.84 15.65 -10.05
C GLU A 133 9.76 14.53 -10.49
N THR A 134 10.56 14.04 -9.55
CA THR A 134 11.42 12.88 -9.74
C THR A 134 11.13 11.85 -8.65
N VAL A 135 10.95 10.59 -9.06
CA VAL A 135 10.80 9.45 -8.16
C VAL A 135 11.79 8.36 -8.55
N ARG A 136 12.21 7.55 -7.57
CA ARG A 136 13.09 6.40 -7.84
C ARG A 136 12.34 5.08 -7.66
N LEU A 137 12.53 4.17 -8.59
CA LEU A 137 11.98 2.82 -8.55
C LEU A 137 13.13 1.83 -8.41
N TYR A 138 13.13 1.05 -7.33
CA TYR A 138 14.15 0.07 -7.02
C TYR A 138 13.57 -1.33 -7.14
N GLN A 139 14.06 -2.14 -8.07
CA GLN A 139 13.68 -3.54 -8.15
C GLN A 139 14.38 -4.33 -7.03
N THR A 140 13.57 -4.90 -6.14
CA THR A 140 14.03 -5.62 -4.94
C THR A 140 13.28 -6.94 -4.78
N ALA A 141 13.75 -7.80 -3.88
CA ALA A 141 13.12 -9.08 -3.57
C ALA A 141 11.99 -8.96 -2.52
N ILE A 142 11.18 -7.91 -2.57
CA ILE A 142 9.99 -7.81 -1.72
C ILE A 142 9.02 -8.97 -2.05
N LYS A 143 8.43 -9.57 -1.01
CA LYS A 143 7.55 -10.74 -1.19
C LYS A 143 6.17 -10.37 -1.74
N ARG A 144 5.63 -9.25 -1.26
CA ARG A 144 4.27 -8.77 -1.57
C ARG A 144 4.31 -7.31 -2.00
N SER A 145 3.56 -6.96 -3.04
CA SER A 145 3.26 -5.59 -3.43
C SER A 145 2.27 -4.96 -2.44
N TYR A 146 2.13 -3.64 -2.52
CA TYR A 146 1.13 -2.90 -1.74
C TYR A 146 -0.29 -3.42 -2.02
N GLY A 147 -0.67 -3.58 -3.28
CA GLY A 147 -1.98 -4.11 -3.65
C GLY A 147 -2.20 -5.57 -3.21
N GLU A 148 -1.16 -6.42 -3.23
CA GLU A 148 -1.23 -7.77 -2.66
C GLU A 148 -1.52 -7.72 -1.14
N LEU A 149 -0.87 -6.82 -0.41
CA LEU A 149 -1.14 -6.64 1.03
C LEU A 149 -2.55 -6.11 1.29
N LEU A 150 -3.05 -5.19 0.47
CA LEU A 150 -4.41 -4.67 0.63
C LEU A 150 -5.48 -5.76 0.45
N LYS A 151 -5.31 -6.66 -0.52
CA LYS A 151 -6.21 -7.82 -0.70
C LYS A 151 -6.24 -8.75 0.52
N ILE A 152 -5.12 -8.88 1.25
CA ILE A 152 -5.08 -9.61 2.51
C ILE A 152 -5.91 -8.87 3.57
N ILE A 153 -5.78 -7.54 3.64
CA ILE A 153 -6.50 -6.72 4.61
C ILE A 153 -8.00 -6.67 4.30
N GLU A 154 -8.43 -6.72 3.05
CA GLU A 154 -9.85 -6.84 2.68
C GLU A 154 -10.50 -8.12 3.27
N ARG A 155 -9.69 -9.14 3.54
CA ARG A 155 -10.11 -10.39 4.20
C ARG A 155 -9.94 -10.35 5.73
N ALA A 156 -9.63 -9.19 6.32
CA ALA A 156 -9.26 -9.04 7.72
C ALA A 156 -10.43 -9.04 8.73
N GLU A 157 -11.65 -9.35 8.32
CA GLU A 157 -12.77 -9.52 9.27
C GLU A 157 -12.44 -10.50 10.40
N GLU A 158 -11.69 -11.56 10.08
CA GLU A 158 -11.15 -12.48 11.06
C GLU A 158 -10.21 -11.79 12.05
N LEU A 159 -9.29 -10.95 11.57
CA LEU A 159 -8.35 -10.23 12.43
C LEU A 159 -9.06 -9.28 13.39
N TYR A 160 -10.12 -8.59 12.94
CA TYR A 160 -10.95 -7.74 13.81
C TYR A 160 -11.68 -8.56 14.88
N ARG A 161 -12.17 -9.77 14.56
CA ARG A 161 -12.78 -10.68 15.55
C ARG A 161 -11.78 -11.15 16.60
N GLU A 162 -10.51 -11.34 16.22
CA GLU A 162 -9.45 -11.76 17.13
C GLU A 162 -8.91 -10.64 18.05
N GLY A 163 -9.33 -9.40 17.83
CA GLY A 163 -9.00 -8.25 18.67
C GLY A 163 -8.13 -7.18 17.99
N ALA A 164 -7.92 -7.26 16.67
CA ALA A 164 -7.36 -6.14 15.92
C ALA A 164 -8.35 -4.96 15.96
N PHE A 165 -7.84 -3.73 16.10
CA PHE A 165 -8.65 -2.53 15.95
C PHE A 165 -8.28 -1.70 14.72
N SER A 166 -7.05 -1.84 14.24
CA SER A 166 -6.59 -1.23 12.98
C SER A 166 -5.47 -2.09 12.38
N ILE A 167 -5.43 -2.12 11.05
CA ILE A 167 -4.48 -2.90 10.28
C ILE A 167 -3.97 -2.00 9.17
N ALA A 168 -2.66 -2.01 8.97
CA ALA A 168 -2.03 -1.25 7.91
C ALA A 168 -0.97 -2.10 7.19
N PRO A 169 -0.83 -1.95 5.87
CA PRO A 169 0.31 -2.49 5.15
C PRO A 169 1.59 -1.77 5.59
N THR A 170 2.71 -2.48 5.48
CA THR A 170 4.07 -1.95 5.61
C THR A 170 4.86 -2.31 4.35
N VAL A 171 6.16 -2.00 4.34
CA VAL A 171 7.04 -2.28 3.20
C VAL A 171 7.00 -3.75 2.75
N ASP A 172 6.94 -4.72 3.68
CA ASP A 172 6.96 -6.16 3.35
C ASP A 172 6.08 -7.02 4.26
N GLY A 173 5.00 -6.45 4.80
CA GLY A 173 4.11 -7.14 5.73
C GLY A 173 2.95 -6.29 6.22
N LEU A 174 2.34 -6.68 7.33
CA LEU A 174 1.25 -5.95 7.98
C LEU A 174 1.64 -5.51 9.39
N VAL A 175 1.16 -4.35 9.80
CA VAL A 175 1.09 -3.96 11.21
C VAL A 175 -0.35 -4.09 11.67
N VAL A 176 -0.54 -4.81 12.76
CA VAL A 176 -1.85 -5.02 13.39
C VAL A 176 -1.83 -4.37 14.77
N PHE A 177 -2.69 -3.40 14.97
CA PHE A 177 -2.82 -2.71 16.25
C PHE A 177 -3.90 -3.37 17.11
N THR A 178 -3.60 -3.55 18.40
CA THR A 178 -4.46 -4.27 19.37
C THR A 178 -4.67 -3.46 20.64
N ALA A 179 -5.71 -3.79 21.42
CA ALA A 179 -5.88 -3.25 22.77
C ALA A 179 -4.83 -3.79 23.77
N GLY A 180 -4.13 -4.87 23.40
CA GLY A 180 -3.04 -5.43 24.21
C GLY A 180 -3.54 -6.35 25.31
N ARG A 181 -4.72 -6.95 25.15
CA ARG A 181 -5.22 -7.96 26.09
C ARG A 181 -4.40 -9.24 25.97
N GLN A 182 -4.31 -9.97 27.07
CA GLN A 182 -3.56 -11.22 27.11
C GLN A 182 -4.04 -12.20 26.02
N GLY A 183 -3.09 -12.75 25.26
CA GLY A 183 -3.36 -13.71 24.19
C GLY A 183 -3.86 -13.12 22.85
N GLU A 184 -4.20 -11.81 22.75
CA GLU A 184 -4.62 -11.19 21.48
C GLU A 184 -3.53 -11.34 20.41
N ALA A 185 -2.28 -11.05 20.76
CA ALA A 185 -1.17 -11.16 19.81
C ALA A 185 -1.02 -12.58 19.25
N HIS A 186 -1.20 -13.60 20.08
CA HIS A 186 -1.10 -14.99 19.63
C HIS A 186 -2.23 -15.34 18.66
N ARG A 187 -3.48 -15.02 19.01
CA ARG A 187 -4.65 -15.29 18.15
C ARG A 187 -4.57 -14.56 16.80
N ILE A 188 -4.11 -13.31 16.81
CA ILE A 188 -3.90 -12.54 15.57
C ILE A 188 -2.83 -13.20 14.69
N LEU A 189 -1.70 -13.62 15.27
CA LEU A 189 -0.65 -14.30 14.51
C LEU A 189 -1.17 -15.62 13.91
N GLU A 190 -2.01 -16.37 14.62
CA GLU A 190 -2.64 -17.58 14.08
C GLU A 190 -3.63 -17.28 12.96
N ALA A 191 -4.48 -16.26 13.12
CA ALA A 191 -5.43 -15.85 12.09
C ALA A 191 -4.73 -15.37 10.82
N VAL A 192 -3.66 -14.57 10.94
CA VAL A 192 -2.82 -14.18 9.81
C VAL A 192 -2.27 -15.41 9.10
N ARG A 193 -1.71 -16.38 9.84
CA ARG A 193 -1.16 -17.61 9.25
C ARG A 193 -2.19 -18.43 8.47
N ARG A 194 -3.47 -18.38 8.88
CA ARG A 194 -4.57 -19.00 8.13
C ARG A 194 -4.91 -18.24 6.85
N ILE A 195 -4.77 -16.91 6.85
CA ILE A 195 -5.04 -16.06 5.67
C ILE A 195 -3.91 -16.13 4.65
N ASP A 196 -2.67 -15.89 5.09
CA ASP A 196 -1.43 -15.98 4.29
C ASP A 196 -0.24 -16.29 5.23
N PRO A 197 0.32 -17.51 5.19
CA PRO A 197 1.43 -17.91 6.08
C PRO A 197 2.77 -17.22 5.74
N GLU A 198 2.89 -16.60 4.58
CA GLU A 198 4.15 -15.96 4.13
C GLU A 198 4.24 -14.48 4.48
N VAL A 199 3.12 -13.87 4.93
CA VAL A 199 3.09 -12.44 5.25
C VAL A 199 3.71 -12.19 6.61
N ASN A 200 4.67 -11.26 6.67
CA ASN A 200 5.25 -10.83 7.94
C ASN A 200 4.22 -9.97 8.68
N VAL A 201 4.06 -10.19 9.99
CA VAL A 201 3.14 -9.40 10.80
C VAL A 201 3.81 -8.91 12.08
N LEU A 202 3.60 -7.62 12.33
CA LEU A 202 3.98 -6.94 13.55
C LEU A 202 2.72 -6.59 14.32
N VAL A 203 2.54 -7.20 15.50
CA VAL A 203 1.43 -6.89 16.40
C VAL A 203 1.87 -5.82 17.39
N VAL A 204 1.14 -4.70 17.44
CA VAL A 204 1.46 -3.54 18.27
C VAL A 204 0.32 -3.27 19.27
N PRO A 205 0.54 -3.47 20.58
CA PRO A 205 -0.43 -3.08 21.58
C PRO A 205 -0.45 -1.55 21.74
N ILE A 206 -1.66 -0.97 21.81
CA ILE A 206 -1.86 0.46 22.06
C ILE A 206 -2.63 0.63 23.36
N ALA A 207 -2.05 1.39 24.30
CA ALA A 207 -2.55 1.54 25.67
C ALA A 207 -3.94 2.20 25.77
N ALA A 208 -4.32 3.01 24.78
CA ALA A 208 -5.64 3.63 24.68
C ALA A 208 -6.10 3.59 23.21
N PRO A 209 -6.71 2.49 22.76
CA PRO A 209 -7.24 2.43 21.41
C PRO A 209 -8.33 3.51 21.27
N PRO A 210 -8.35 4.28 20.17
CA PRO A 210 -9.42 5.25 19.95
C PRO A 210 -10.76 4.50 19.91
N GLU A 211 -11.78 5.04 20.57
CA GLU A 211 -13.13 4.47 20.52
C GLU A 211 -13.55 4.30 19.04
N PRO A 212 -13.98 3.09 18.62
CA PRO A 212 -14.45 2.90 17.26
C PRO A 212 -15.66 3.80 17.05
N ALA A 213 -15.60 4.70 16.08
CA ALA A 213 -16.74 5.54 15.74
C ALA A 213 -17.96 4.63 15.47
N PRO A 214 -19.12 4.91 16.09
CA PRO A 214 -20.34 4.18 15.79
C PRO A 214 -20.63 4.40 14.30
N ASN A 215 -20.62 3.33 13.51
CA ASN A 215 -20.75 3.27 12.04
C ASN A 215 -19.46 3.27 11.20
N SER A 216 -18.29 2.98 11.78
CA SER A 216 -17.07 2.76 10.97
C SER A 216 -17.14 1.46 10.16
N THR A 217 -17.16 1.58 8.83
CA THR A 217 -16.97 0.46 7.89
C THR A 217 -15.55 -0.10 7.99
N ILE A 218 -15.30 -1.31 7.49
CA ILE A 218 -13.95 -1.91 7.41
C ILE A 218 -12.98 -0.94 6.73
N ALA A 219 -13.41 -0.28 5.65
CA ALA A 219 -12.66 0.76 4.95
C ALA A 219 -12.29 1.96 5.84
N GLY A 220 -13.14 2.35 6.80
CA GLY A 220 -12.85 3.42 7.77
C GLY A 220 -11.88 3.02 8.89
N ARG A 221 -11.64 1.71 9.08
CA ARG A 221 -10.66 1.17 10.04
C ARG A 221 -9.28 0.93 9.42
N LEU A 222 -9.19 0.97 8.09
CA LEU A 222 -7.94 1.06 7.34
C LEU A 222 -7.35 2.45 7.55
N ARG A 223 -6.19 2.51 8.20
CA ARG A 223 -5.39 3.74 8.26
C ARG A 223 -4.08 3.46 7.52
N PRO A 224 -3.92 3.90 6.26
CA PRO A 224 -2.61 3.86 5.64
C PRO A 224 -1.63 4.63 6.52
N LEU A 225 -0.44 4.06 6.73
CA LEU A 225 0.60 4.68 7.57
C LEU A 225 1.13 5.98 6.96
N CYS A 226 0.90 6.19 5.66
CA CYS A 226 1.29 7.37 4.90
C CYS A 226 0.11 8.00 4.13
N ARG A 227 -0.87 8.55 4.84
CA ARG A 227 -1.90 9.48 4.31
C ARG A 227 -1.35 10.82 3.77
N GLY A 228 -0.05 10.92 3.49
CA GLY A 228 0.63 12.15 3.05
C GLY A 228 0.51 12.47 1.56
N VAL A 229 -0.06 11.58 0.74
CA VAL A 229 -0.19 11.77 -0.72
C VAL A 229 -1.64 12.08 -1.15
N LEU A 230 -2.60 12.07 -0.23
CA LEU A 230 -4.04 12.10 -0.54
C LEU A 230 -4.76 13.41 -0.20
N GLN A 231 -4.06 14.54 -0.07
CA GLN A 231 -4.72 15.80 0.23
C GLN A 231 -4.10 16.99 -0.50
N GLU A 232 -4.65 17.31 -1.68
CA GLU A 232 -5.03 18.69 -2.04
C GLU A 232 -5.92 18.71 -3.29
N SER A 233 -7.23 18.65 -3.07
CA SER A 233 -8.23 19.30 -3.91
C SER A 233 -8.95 20.29 -3.00
N GLY A 234 -8.52 21.56 -3.04
CA GLY A 234 -9.09 22.61 -2.21
C GLY A 234 -8.19 23.84 -2.04
N GLY A 235 -8.09 24.63 -3.11
CA GLY A 235 -7.82 26.08 -3.17
C GLY A 235 -7.00 26.80 -2.09
N GLY A 236 -5.96 27.52 -2.55
CA GLY A 236 -5.54 28.79 -1.95
C GLY A 236 -4.06 28.91 -1.56
N HIS A 237 -3.28 29.55 -2.45
CA HIS A 237 -2.00 30.25 -2.26
C HIS A 237 -1.24 30.09 -0.92
N THR A 238 -0.08 29.44 -0.93
CA THR A 238 1.26 30.06 -0.90
C THR A 238 2.35 28.99 -0.69
N TRP A 239 3.27 28.89 -1.65
CA TRP A 239 4.49 28.11 -1.53
C TRP A 239 5.49 28.83 -0.59
N ARG A 240 5.99 28.11 0.44
CA ARG A 240 7.26 28.40 1.10
C ARG A 240 8.06 27.10 1.24
N GLU A 241 9.35 27.23 0.95
CA GLU A 241 10.42 26.24 0.84
C GLU A 241 10.54 25.18 1.97
N PRO A 242 11.21 24.04 1.70
CA PRO A 242 11.00 22.78 2.39
C PRO A 242 11.87 22.68 3.65
N ARG A 243 11.23 22.84 4.81
CA ARG A 243 11.73 22.31 6.08
C ARG A 243 10.64 21.41 6.66
N ALA A 244 10.97 20.11 6.79
CA ALA A 244 10.18 19.07 7.45
C ALA A 244 8.94 18.54 6.69
N VAL A 245 9.16 17.80 5.59
CA VAL A 245 8.15 16.85 5.06
C VAL A 245 8.42 15.47 5.66
N ALA A 246 8.08 15.31 6.95
CA ALA A 246 8.03 14.02 7.64
C ALA A 246 7.29 14.19 8.98
N LEU A 247 5.99 14.52 8.96
CA LEU A 247 5.24 14.63 10.23
C LEU A 247 3.72 14.45 10.17
N LEU A 248 3.14 13.99 9.05
CA LEU A 248 1.68 13.97 8.91
C LEU A 248 1.13 12.56 8.66
N CYS A 249 1.18 11.73 9.70
CA CYS A 249 0.19 10.66 9.91
C CYS A 249 -0.25 10.42 11.36
N LEU A 250 0.09 11.33 12.29
CA LEU A 250 -0.26 11.18 13.71
C LEU A 250 -0.82 12.44 14.38
N GLN A 251 -1.46 13.35 13.66
CA GLN A 251 -2.19 14.46 14.32
C GLN A 251 -3.52 14.04 14.99
N GLY A 252 -3.95 12.78 14.86
CA GLY A 252 -5.13 12.26 15.56
C GLY A 252 -4.89 11.66 16.95
N LEU A 253 -3.65 11.63 17.46
CA LEU A 253 -3.30 10.94 18.73
C LEU A 253 -2.62 11.84 19.78
N CYS A 254 -2.45 13.15 19.52
CA CYS A 254 -1.81 14.09 20.46
C CYS A 254 -2.76 14.88 21.37
N HIS A 255 -4.05 14.51 21.50
CA HIS A 255 -4.96 15.23 22.41
C HIS A 255 -4.91 14.79 23.88
N GLY A 256 -4.01 13.87 24.25
CA GLY A 256 -3.91 13.32 25.62
C GLY A 256 -2.83 13.90 26.55
N LEU A 257 -1.93 14.78 26.09
CA LEU A 257 -0.78 15.25 26.89
C LEU A 257 -0.72 16.78 27.09
N ARG A 258 -1.88 17.45 27.17
CA ARG A 258 -1.99 18.88 27.54
C ARG A 258 -2.75 19.13 28.86
N ARG A 259 -2.64 18.22 29.83
CA ARG A 259 -3.08 18.44 31.22
C ARG A 259 -2.01 18.01 32.23
N SER A 260 -0.83 18.62 32.18
CA SER A 260 0.14 18.51 33.29
C SER A 260 1.16 19.66 33.37
N GLN A 261 0.81 20.86 32.92
CA GLN A 261 1.56 22.08 33.26
C GLN A 261 0.62 23.27 33.45
N ARG A 262 -0.11 23.24 34.57
CA ARG A 262 -0.60 24.42 35.30
C ARG A 262 -0.66 24.07 36.79
N ARG A 263 0.49 24.08 37.43
CA ARG A 263 0.69 24.42 38.85
C ARG A 263 2.10 24.99 38.97
N HIS A 264 2.21 26.28 38.72
CA HIS A 264 2.81 27.30 39.58
C HIS A 264 2.55 28.65 38.93
#